data_AF-E5BFN2-F1
#
_entry.id   AF-E5BFN2-F1
#
_cell.length_a   1.000
_cell.length_b   1.000
_cell.length_c   1.000
_cell.angle_alpha   90.00
_cell.angle_beta   90.00
_cell.angle_gamma   90.00
#
_symmetry.space_group_name_H-M   'P 1'
#
loop_
_entity.id
_entity.type
_entity.pdbx_description
1 polymer ?
#
loop_
_entity_poly.entity_id
_entity_poly.type
_entity_poly.pdbx_seq_one_letter_code
_entity_poly.pdbx_strand_id
1 'polypeptide(L)' 'MGGLSMLKKMGRPKIKEENKAKYEAAAFFNKEDYTLLQEIAIQKKTKPGILVKKIVKEWLKMQIKEREK' A
#
# COMPACT_ATOMS: atom_id res chain seq x y z
N MET A 1 9.15 15.55 46.45
CA MET A 1 7.84 15.24 45.84
C MET A 1 7.94 15.47 44.34
N GLY A 2 8.06 14.38 43.58
CA GLY A 2 8.04 14.40 42.12
C GLY A 2 6.60 14.43 41.58
N GLY A 3 6.45 14.74 40.29
CA GLY A 3 5.17 14.55 39.62
C GLY A 3 4.79 15.53 38.50
N LEU A 4 5.71 16.30 37.92
CA LEU A 4 5.43 16.94 36.63
C LEU A 4 5.63 15.90 35.53
N SER A 5 4.54 15.18 35.26
CA SER A 5 4.41 14.13 34.28
C SER A 5 4.94 14.62 32.94
N MET A 6 6.08 14.05 32.57
CA MET A 6 6.79 14.21 31.32
C MET A 6 5.85 13.77 30.19
N LEU A 7 5.05 14.70 29.66
CA LEU A 7 4.38 14.59 28.36
C LEU A 7 5.48 14.46 27.31
N LYS A 8 5.97 13.23 27.18
CA LYS A 8 6.86 12.77 26.12
C LYS A 8 6.11 13.12 24.84
N LYS A 9 6.53 14.22 24.19
CA LYS A 9 6.12 14.58 22.84
C LYS A 9 6.31 13.32 22.02
N MET A 10 5.21 12.58 21.79
CA MET A 10 5.20 11.48 20.85
C MET A 10 5.41 12.15 19.51
N GLY A 11 6.67 12.32 19.12
CA GLY A 11 7.04 12.83 17.82
C GLY A 11 6.24 12.00 16.84
N ARG A 12 5.43 12.67 16.01
CA ARG A 12 4.72 12.04 14.90
C ARG A 12 5.71 11.05 14.27
N PRO A 13 5.38 9.76 14.15
CA PRO A 13 6.31 8.81 13.56
C PRO A 13 6.75 9.39 12.23
N LYS A 14 8.05 9.71 12.10
CA LYS A 14 8.66 10.07 10.82
C LYS A 14 8.61 8.81 9.98
N ILE A 15 7.47 8.58 9.35
CA ILE A 15 7.30 7.55 8.34
C ILE A 15 8.34 7.92 7.28
N LYS A 16 9.42 7.12 7.21
CA LYS A 16 10.39 7.22 6.12
C LYS A 16 9.60 7.20 4.82
N GLU A 17 9.87 8.11 3.91
CA GLU A 17 9.12 8.33 2.66
C GLU A 17 8.90 7.01 1.87
N GLU A 18 9.86 6.10 1.97
CA GLU A 18 9.83 4.74 1.40
C GLU A 18 8.73 3.82 1.96
N ASN A 19 8.31 4.04 3.21
CA ASN A 19 7.18 3.36 3.83
C ASN A 19 5.85 4.09 3.57
N LYS A 20 5.88 5.38 3.24
CA LYS A 20 4.67 6.16 2.95
C LYS A 20 3.92 5.57 1.76
N ALA A 21 4.62 5.21 0.68
CA ALA A 21 4.03 4.55 -0.48
C ALA A 21 3.42 3.17 -0.17
N LYS A 22 3.99 2.42 0.80
CA LYS A 22 3.43 1.13 1.25
C LYS A 22 2.13 1.33 2.04
N TYR A 23 2.07 2.37 2.87
CA TYR A 23 0.88 2.71 3.65
C TYR A 23 -0.20 3.39 2.80
N GLU A 24 0.18 4.23 1.83
CA GLU A 24 -0.75 4.91 0.92
C GLU A 24 -1.45 3.90 0.01
N ALA A 25 -0.75 2.92 -0.56
CA ALA A 25 -1.39 1.87 -1.37
C ALA A 25 -2.44 1.06 -0.59
N ALA A 26 -2.20 0.79 0.70
CA ALA A 26 -3.17 0.13 1.58
C ALA A 26 -4.34 1.06 1.98
N ALA A 27 -4.19 2.38 1.84
CA ALA A 27 -5.22 3.36 2.15
C ALA A 27 -6.22 3.60 1.01
N PHE A 28 -5.95 3.12 -0.21
CA PHE A 28 -6.85 3.25 -1.36
C PHE A 28 -7.83 2.08 -1.52
N PHE A 29 -7.55 0.93 -0.90
CA PHE A 29 -8.45 -0.22 -0.96
C PHE A 29 -9.34 -0.23 0.28
N ASN A 30 -10.64 -0.39 0.06
CA ASN A 30 -11.55 -0.72 1.15
C ASN A 30 -11.18 -2.09 1.73
N LYS A 31 -11.58 -2.35 2.97
CA LYS A 31 -11.22 -3.59 3.69
C LYS A 31 -11.59 -4.85 2.91
N GLU A 32 -12.74 -4.84 2.24
CA GLU A 32 -13.22 -5.95 1.42
C GLU A 32 -12.32 -6.18 0.19
N ASP A 33 -12.01 -5.13 -0.56
CA ASP A 33 -11.14 -5.20 -1.73
C ASP A 33 -9.72 -5.64 -1.37
N TYR A 34 -9.19 -5.15 -0.25
CA TYR A 34 -7.87 -5.57 0.23
C TYR A 34 -7.86 -7.03 0.68
N THR A 35 -8.94 -7.52 1.28
CA THR A 35 -9.09 -8.94 1.66
C THR A 35 -9.08 -9.83 0.41
N LEU A 36 -9.87 -9.48 -0.60
CA LEU A 36 -9.89 -10.19 -1.87
C LEU A 36 -8.51 -10.17 -2.56
N LEU A 37 -7.85 -9.00 -2.59
CA LEU A 37 -6.50 -8.86 -3.12
C LEU A 37 -5.51 -9.77 -2.38
N GLN A 38 -5.64 -9.87 -1.05
CA GLN A 38 -4.80 -10.72 -0.21
C GLN A 38 -5.04 -12.21 -0.50
N GLU A 39 -6.29 -12.64 -0.64
CA GLU A 39 -6.64 -14.02 -1.01
C GLU A 39 -6.04 -14.41 -2.36
N ILE A 40 -6.20 -13.55 -3.38
CA ILE A 40 -5.63 -13.77 -4.71
C ILE A 40 -4.10 -13.80 -4.64
N ALA A 41 -3.48 -12.91 -3.85
CA ALA A 41 -2.04 -12.88 -3.69
C ALA A 41 -1.51 -14.17 -3.03
N ILE A 42 -2.23 -14.71 -2.03
CA ILE A 42 -1.90 -15.99 -1.39
C ILE A 42 -1.98 -17.14 -2.40
N GLN A 43 -3.07 -17.23 -3.17
CA GLN A 43 -3.22 -18.26 -4.21
C GLN A 43 -2.08 -18.19 -5.25
N LYS A 44 -1.67 -16.97 -5.61
CA LYS A 44 -0.56 -16.72 -6.55
C LYS A 44 0.83 -16.77 -5.91
N LYS A 45 0.94 -17.13 -4.62
CA LYS A 45 2.19 -17.17 -3.84
C LYS A 45 3.02 -15.89 -3.97
N THR A 46 2.35 -14.74 -3.92
CA THR A 46 2.98 -13.42 -4.07
C THR A 46 2.50 -12.44 -2.98
N LYS A 47 3.09 -11.26 -2.93
CA LYS A 47 2.67 -10.19 -2.01
C LYS A 47 1.60 -9.32 -2.69
N PRO A 48 0.56 -8.86 -1.96
CA PRO A 48 -0.49 -7.99 -2.51
C PRO A 48 0.04 -6.79 -3.30
N GLY A 49 1.03 -6.07 -2.76
CA GLY A 49 1.63 -4.92 -3.46
C GLY A 49 2.38 -5.29 -4.75
N ILE A 50 2.99 -6.48 -4.82
CA ILE A 50 3.65 -6.98 -6.03
C ILE A 50 2.58 -7.35 -7.08
N LEU A 51 1.49 -7.97 -6.64
CA LEU A 51 0.35 -8.32 -7.50
C LEU A 51 -0.27 -7.07 -8.12
N VAL A 52 -0.57 -6.04 -7.32
CA VAL A 52 -1.10 -4.76 -7.81
C VAL A 52 -0.14 -4.12 -8.81
N LYS A 53 1.17 -4.06 -8.49
CA LYS A 53 2.17 -3.51 -9.41
C LYS A 53 2.20 -4.25 -10.75
N LYS A 54 2.04 -5.58 -10.75
CA LYS A 54 1.98 -6.38 -11.98
C LYS A 54 0.73 -6.04 -12.79
N ILE A 55 -0.44 -6.01 -12.15
CA ILE A 55 -1.73 -5.70 -12.81
C ILE A 55 -1.68 -4.30 -13.45
N VAL A 56 -1.24 -3.28 -12.70
CA VAL A 56 -1.13 -1.91 -13.22
C VAL A 56 -0.17 -1.84 -14.41
N LYS A 57 0.96 -2.56 -14.35
CA LYS A 57 1.91 -2.61 -15.47
C LYS A 57 1.31 -3.25 -16.73
N GLU A 58 0.51 -4.30 -16.59
CA GLU A 58 -0.15 -4.94 -17.74
C GLU A 58 -1.27 -4.06 -18.30
N TRP A 59 -2.05 -3.42 -17.44
CA TRP A 59 -3.11 -2.49 -17.84
C TRP A 59 -2.54 -1.30 -18.63
N LEU A 60 -1.46 -0.67 -18.15
CA LEU A 60 -0.78 0.42 -18.87
C LEU A 60 -0.28 -0.02 -20.25
N LYS A 61 0.24 -1.25 -20.38
CA LYS A 61 0.66 -1.80 -21.67
C LYS A 61 -0.52 -2.02 -22.62
N MET A 62 -1.66 -2.48 -22.11
CA MET A 62 -2.88 -2.61 -22.93
C MET A 62 -3.36 -1.25 -23.42
N GLN A 63 -3.40 -0.25 -22.55
CA GLN A 63 -3.83 1.11 -22.91
C GLN A 63 -2.93 1.77 -23.96
N ILE A 64 -1.62 1.51 -23.93
CA ILE A 64 -0.71 1.98 -25.00
C ILE A 64 -1.06 1.30 -26.33
N LYS A 65 -1.24 -0.03 -26.33
CA LYS A 65 -1.60 -0.78 -27.54
C LYS A 65 -2.96 -0.37 -28.13
N GLU A 66 -3.92 0.01 -27.29
CA GLU A 66 -5.23 0.50 -27.75
C GLU A 66 -5.16 1.91 -28.36
N ARG A 67 -4.19 2.74 -27.95
CA ARG A 67 -3.98 4.08 -28.52
C ARG A 67 -3.20 4.10 -29.83
N GLU A 68 -2.42 3.06 -30.11
CA GLU A 68 -1.64 2.91 -31.34
C GLU A 68 -2.43 2.25 -32.49
N LYS A 69 -3.70 1.90 -32.26
CA LYS A 69 -4.56 1.18 -33.20
C LYS A 69 -5.72 2.06 -33.69
#